data_AF-A0A5E7VMS8-F1
#
_entry.id   AF-A0A5E7VMS8-F1
#
_cell.length_a   1.000
_cell.length_b   1.000
_cell.length_c   1.000
_cell.angle_alpha   90.00
_cell.angle_beta   90.00
_cell.angle_gamma   90.00
#
_symmetry.space_group_name_H-M   'P 1'
#
loop_
_entity.id
_entity.type
_entity.pdbx_description
1 polymer ?
#
loop_
_entity_poly.entity_id
_entity_poly.type
_entity_poly.pdbx_seq_one_letter_code
_entity_poly.pdbx_strand_id
1 'polypeptide(L)'
;MALKPCKSCKHKVDISAKVCPSCGVADPGVTLGQKIGGFVILVIIIVVTVSMCSRGNKDEPVEKVTQSVATKAYTITKDDFQEGRPRKVEVVLPKRVSDAELSEVAKAVRADTKSKPKTTFIGFRIEGQNDKAYWANASFDPDYKSSLIGLSAQDYETLKGLDLKEYPDRLGSWLRDGALGHLVVLYKRDGKYSMDQIFASGGKNTYSYRAKKLADGGLRLDEPDNMFNEYYVVDAKGNLQGWGENGVYMTLPPRPVL
;
A
#
# COMPACT_ATOMS: atom_id res chain seq x y z
N MET A 1 -23.38 -11.85 -33.33
CA MET A 1 -22.92 -11.00 -32.23
C MET A 1 -23.81 -9.77 -32.17
N ALA A 2 -24.57 -9.58 -31.09
CA ALA A 2 -25.50 -8.45 -30.98
C ALA A 2 -24.73 -7.20 -30.52
N LEU A 3 -24.59 -6.21 -31.41
CA LEU A 3 -23.96 -4.94 -31.06
C LEU A 3 -24.98 -4.04 -30.34
N LYS A 4 -24.57 -3.45 -29.22
CA LYS A 4 -25.37 -2.45 -28.50
C LYS A 4 -24.66 -1.09 -28.51
N PRO A 5 -25.41 0.02 -28.54
CA PRO A 5 -24.79 1.33 -28.43
C PRO A 5 -24.21 1.50 -27.01
N CYS A 6 -22.96 1.94 -26.92
CA CYS A 6 -22.34 2.37 -25.69
C CYS A 6 -23.22 3.43 -25.03
N LYS A 7 -23.55 3.24 -23.76
CA LYS A 7 -24.47 4.17 -23.08
C LYS A 7 -23.88 5.57 -22.85
N SER A 8 -22.56 5.72 -22.90
CA SER A 8 -21.86 7.01 -22.78
C SER A 8 -21.72 7.73 -24.13
N CYS A 9 -21.08 7.11 -25.12
CA CYS A 9 -20.73 7.80 -26.38
C CYS A 9 -21.56 7.35 -27.60
N LYS A 10 -22.53 6.44 -27.42
CA LYS A 10 -23.40 5.86 -28.46
C LYS A 10 -22.70 5.05 -29.55
N HIS A 11 -21.38 4.92 -29.51
CA HIS A 11 -20.62 4.04 -30.39
C HIS A 11 -21.09 2.58 -30.27
N LYS A 12 -21.23 1.87 -31.40
CA LYS A 12 -21.68 0.47 -31.39
C LYS A 12 -20.57 -0.43 -30.88
N VAL A 13 -20.82 -1.14 -29.79
CA VAL A 13 -19.86 -2.04 -29.15
C VAL A 13 -20.45 -3.44 -28.98
N ASP A 14 -19.58 -4.44 -28.93
CA ASP A 14 -19.99 -5.78 -28.56
C ASP A 14 -20.45 -5.82 -27.08
N ILE A 15 -21.51 -6.57 -26.79
CA ILE A 15 -22.06 -6.70 -25.44
C ILE A 15 -21.09 -7.33 -24.44
N SER A 16 -20.06 -8.04 -24.91
CA SER A 16 -19.00 -8.64 -24.10
C SER A 16 -17.79 -7.72 -23.89
N ALA A 17 -17.75 -6.54 -24.53
CA ALA A 17 -16.64 -5.62 -24.41
C ALA A 17 -16.54 -5.04 -23.00
N LYS A 18 -15.40 -5.23 -22.33
CA LYS A 18 -15.12 -4.69 -21.00
C LYS A 18 -14.85 -3.19 -21.00
N VAL A 19 -14.38 -2.64 -22.12
CA VAL A 19 -14.05 -1.22 -22.29
C VAL A 19 -14.52 -0.75 -23.67
N CYS A 20 -15.09 0.44 -23.75
CA CYS A 20 -15.46 1.04 -25.04
C CYS A 20 -14.20 1.53 -25.80
N PRO A 21 -13.97 1.09 -27.04
CA PRO A 21 -12.80 1.51 -27.82
C PRO A 21 -12.84 2.98 -28.25
N SER A 22 -14.01 3.62 -28.25
CA SER A 22 -14.15 5.01 -28.71
C SER A 22 -14.04 6.03 -27.58
N CYS A 23 -14.45 5.71 -26.35
CA CYS A 23 -14.45 6.67 -25.24
C CYS A 23 -13.80 6.15 -23.95
N GLY A 24 -13.31 4.91 -23.92
CA GLY A 24 -12.60 4.35 -22.78
C GLY A 24 -13.46 3.99 -21.56
N VAL A 25 -14.79 4.14 -21.62
CA VAL A 25 -15.66 3.80 -20.48
C VAL A 25 -15.69 2.29 -20.26
N ALA A 26 -15.50 1.86 -19.00
CA ALA A 26 -15.65 0.47 -18.59
C ALA A 26 -17.13 0.05 -18.63
N ASP A 27 -17.38 -1.22 -18.99
CA ASP A 27 -18.70 -1.85 -19.06
C ASP A 27 -19.75 -1.05 -19.87
N PRO A 28 -19.50 -0.75 -21.16
CA PRO A 28 -20.32 0.16 -21.97
C PRO A 28 -21.78 -0.30 -22.21
N GLY A 29 -22.08 -1.58 -21.94
CA GLY A 29 -23.39 -2.20 -22.15
C GLY A 29 -24.35 -2.13 -20.95
N VAL A 30 -23.88 -1.77 -19.74
CA VAL A 30 -24.69 -1.78 -18.52
C VAL A 30 -24.69 -0.41 -17.84
N THR A 31 -25.84 0.01 -17.31
CA THR A 31 -25.93 1.22 -16.46
C THR A 31 -25.62 0.86 -15.02
N LEU A 32 -25.01 1.79 -14.27
CA LEU A 32 -24.75 1.62 -12.83
C LEU A 32 -26.03 1.23 -12.06
N GLY A 33 -27.19 1.75 -12.46
CA GLY A 33 -28.50 1.37 -11.91
C GLY A 33 -28.95 -0.08 -12.17
N GLN A 34 -28.49 -0.72 -13.26
CA GLN A 34 -28.78 -2.15 -13.51
C GLN A 34 -27.92 -3.08 -12.65
N LYS A 35 -26.69 -2.66 -12.29
CA LYS A 35 -25.84 -3.40 -11.32
C LYS A 35 -26.41 -3.31 -9.90
N ILE A 36 -26.91 -2.14 -9.50
CA ILE A 36 -27.52 -1.93 -8.17
C ILE A 36 -28.87 -2.65 -8.06
N GLY A 37 -29.74 -2.56 -9.08
CA GLY A 37 -31.04 -3.23 -9.07
C GLY A 37 -30.97 -4.76 -9.02
N GLY A 38 -30.00 -5.37 -9.73
CA GLY A 38 -29.78 -6.82 -9.70
C GLY A 38 -29.30 -7.33 -8.33
N PHE A 39 -28.46 -6.54 -7.64
CA PHE A 39 -27.98 -6.87 -6.31
C PHE A 39 -29.08 -6.76 -5.25
N VAL A 40 -29.94 -5.74 -5.35
CA VAL A 40 -31.09 -5.55 -4.44
C VAL A 40 -32.10 -6.69 -4.56
N ILE A 41 -32.44 -7.13 -5.78
CA ILE A 41 -33.35 -8.27 -5.99
C ILE A 41 -32.76 -9.56 -5.40
N LEU A 42 -31.46 -9.79 -5.57
CA LEU A 42 -30.79 -10.97 -5.05
C LEU A 42 -30.75 -10.97 -3.50
N VAL A 43 -30.52 -9.81 -2.88
CA VAL A 43 -30.61 -9.63 -1.43
C VAL A 43 -32.05 -9.85 -0.92
N ILE A 44 -33.07 -9.36 -1.63
CA ILE A 44 -34.48 -9.60 -1.26
C ILE A 44 -34.82 -11.11 -1.33
N ILE A 45 -34.35 -11.83 -2.36
CA ILE A 45 -34.56 -13.28 -2.46
C ILE A 45 -33.87 -14.03 -1.31
N ILE A 46 -32.67 -13.61 -0.90
CA ILE A 46 -31.97 -14.19 0.25
C ILE A 46 -32.72 -13.87 1.55
N VAL A 47 -33.19 -12.64 1.74
CA VAL A 47 -33.97 -12.25 2.92
C VAL A 47 -35.29 -13.02 3.00
N VAL A 48 -36.01 -13.19 1.88
CA VAL A 48 -37.27 -13.96 1.83
C VAL A 48 -37.04 -15.44 2.10
N THR A 49 -35.97 -16.05 1.58
CA THR A 49 -35.65 -17.46 1.84
C THR A 49 -35.21 -17.68 3.29
N VAL A 50 -34.39 -16.80 3.87
CA VAL A 50 -34.03 -16.85 5.31
C VAL A 50 -35.23 -16.59 6.21
N SER A 51 -36.14 -15.68 5.81
CA SER A 51 -37.36 -15.36 6.56
C SER A 51 -38.43 -16.46 6.47
N MET A 52 -38.45 -17.28 5.41
CA MET A 52 -39.32 -18.45 5.32
C MET A 52 -38.77 -19.67 6.08
N CYS A 53 -37.46 -19.73 6.33
CA CYS A 53 -36.82 -20.80 7.10
C CYS A 53 -36.69 -20.53 8.60
N SER A 54 -37.11 -19.36 9.11
CA SER A 54 -36.92 -18.96 10.51
C SER A 54 -38.23 -18.61 11.23
N ARG A 55 -39.33 -19.33 10.95
CA ARG A 55 -40.57 -19.21 11.74
C ARG A 55 -40.57 -20.23 12.87
N GLY A 56 -39.83 -19.92 13.93
CA GLY A 56 -39.69 -20.75 15.12
C GLY A 56 -39.45 -19.93 16.39
N ASN A 57 -40.55 -19.68 17.09
CA ASN A 57 -40.73 -19.30 18.50
C ASN A 57 -40.20 -17.96 19.06
N LYS A 58 -41.08 -17.35 19.85
CA LYS A 58 -40.96 -16.06 20.54
C LYS A 58 -40.08 -16.19 21.77
N ASP A 59 -39.35 -15.13 22.10
CA ASP A 59 -39.36 -14.43 23.40
C ASP A 59 -38.43 -13.20 23.35
N GLU A 60 -38.89 -12.06 23.88
CA GLU A 60 -38.06 -10.91 24.29
C GLU A 60 -37.81 -11.03 25.81
N PRO A 61 -36.62 -10.65 26.34
CA PRO A 61 -36.45 -9.25 26.81
C PRO A 61 -35.02 -8.64 26.74
N VAL A 62 -34.99 -7.32 26.52
CA VAL A 62 -34.14 -6.22 27.07
C VAL A 62 -32.67 -6.48 27.51
N GLU A 63 -31.71 -5.85 26.82
CA GLU A 63 -30.62 -4.95 27.31
C GLU A 63 -29.59 -4.70 26.18
N LYS A 64 -29.36 -3.45 25.78
CA LYS A 64 -28.23 -2.58 26.21
C LYS A 64 -26.87 -3.00 25.62
N VAL A 65 -26.44 -2.16 24.67
CA VAL A 65 -25.04 -1.85 24.29
C VAL A 65 -24.10 -3.06 24.21
N THR A 66 -23.95 -3.59 23.01
CA THR A 66 -22.66 -4.12 22.57
C THR A 66 -22.13 -3.19 21.49
N GLN A 67 -21.43 -2.15 21.96
CA GLN A 67 -20.29 -1.61 21.22
C GLN A 67 -19.45 -2.82 20.79
N SER A 68 -19.54 -3.16 19.51
CA SER A 68 -18.64 -4.09 18.87
C SER A 68 -17.23 -3.54 19.07
N VAL A 69 -16.55 -4.10 20.07
CA VAL A 69 -15.10 -4.12 20.19
C VAL A 69 -14.62 -4.89 18.96
N ALA A 70 -14.57 -4.21 17.83
CA ALA A 70 -13.68 -4.60 16.75
C ALA A 70 -12.29 -4.53 17.39
N THR A 71 -11.72 -5.69 17.69
CA THR A 71 -10.33 -5.87 18.13
C THR A 71 -9.47 -4.88 17.37
N LYS A 72 -8.88 -3.90 18.08
CA LYS A 72 -8.04 -2.88 17.46
C LYS A 72 -6.87 -3.57 16.78
N ALA A 73 -6.92 -3.68 15.47
CA ALA A 73 -5.84 -4.19 14.63
C ALA A 73 -4.73 -3.15 14.44
N TYR A 74 -4.51 -2.26 15.42
CA TYR A 74 -3.56 -1.17 15.38
C TYR A 74 -3.16 -0.74 16.80
N THR A 75 -1.99 -0.11 16.92
CA THR A 75 -1.48 0.42 18.18
C THR A 75 -1.28 1.93 18.06
N ILE A 76 -1.85 2.71 18.99
CA ILE A 76 -1.55 4.14 19.11
C ILE A 76 -0.23 4.27 19.88
N THR A 77 0.80 4.84 19.25
CA THR A 77 2.12 5.03 19.86
C THR A 77 2.32 6.44 20.41
N LYS A 78 1.53 7.41 19.94
CA LYS A 78 1.52 8.78 20.42
C LYS A 78 0.15 9.41 20.24
N ASP A 79 -0.28 10.18 21.22
CA ASP A 79 -1.51 10.96 21.17
C ASP A 79 -1.26 12.30 21.89
N ASP A 80 -1.18 13.38 21.12
CA ASP A 80 -0.90 14.72 21.61
C ASP A 80 -2.07 15.64 21.26
N PHE A 81 -2.63 16.28 22.28
CA PHE A 81 -3.70 17.25 22.14
C PHE A 81 -3.45 18.46 23.04
N GLN A 82 -3.54 19.63 22.42
CA GLN A 82 -3.54 20.92 23.09
C GLN A 82 -4.69 21.75 22.53
N GLU A 83 -5.40 22.46 23.39
CA GLU A 83 -6.49 23.35 22.97
C GLU A 83 -5.97 24.39 21.96
N GLY A 84 -6.76 24.66 20.93
CA GLY A 84 -6.37 25.55 19.83
C GLY A 84 -5.42 24.93 18.79
N ARG A 85 -4.99 23.67 18.96
CA ARG A 85 -4.14 22.95 17.98
C ARG A 85 -4.82 21.66 17.49
N PRO A 86 -4.47 21.17 16.28
CA PRO A 86 -4.91 19.85 15.84
C PRO A 86 -4.42 18.77 16.80
N ARG A 87 -5.28 17.81 17.16
CA ARG A 87 -4.84 16.56 17.81
C ARG A 87 -3.91 15.81 16.85
N LYS A 88 -2.75 15.38 17.32
CA LYS A 88 -1.78 14.60 16.53
C LYS A 88 -1.67 13.20 17.10
N VAL A 89 -1.94 12.21 16.27
CA VAL A 89 -1.88 10.79 16.65
C VAL A 89 -0.88 10.07 15.76
N GLU A 90 -0.07 9.19 16.35
CA GLU A 90 0.76 8.25 15.62
C GLU A 90 0.25 6.83 15.87
N VAL A 91 0.11 6.07 14.78
CA VAL A 91 -0.49 4.74 14.77
C VAL A 91 0.41 3.77 14.04
N VAL A 92 0.64 2.60 14.63
CA VAL A 92 1.30 1.46 13.98
C VAL A 92 0.23 0.44 13.57
N LEU A 93 0.25 0.06 12.29
CA LEU A 93 -0.55 -1.01 11.71
C LEU A 93 0.32 -2.27 11.57
N PRO A 94 -0.20 -3.48 11.81
CA PRO A 94 0.55 -4.72 11.64
C PRO A 94 0.85 -5.04 10.17
N LYS A 95 0.09 -4.45 9.24
CA LYS A 95 0.25 -4.63 7.80
C LYS A 95 -0.28 -3.44 7.04
N ARG A 96 0.11 -3.32 5.77
CA ARG A 96 -0.50 -2.39 4.81
C ARG A 96 -1.96 -2.74 4.61
N VAL A 97 -2.78 -1.72 4.46
CA VAL A 97 -4.23 -1.83 4.30
C VAL A 97 -4.68 -1.07 3.05
N SER A 98 -5.88 -1.37 2.57
CA SER A 98 -6.53 -0.61 1.50
C SER A 98 -6.96 0.79 1.97
N ASP A 99 -7.30 1.69 1.03
CA ASP A 99 -7.81 3.03 1.36
C ASP A 99 -9.10 2.99 2.19
N ALA A 100 -9.97 2.00 1.92
CA ALA A 100 -11.21 1.81 2.67
C ALA A 100 -10.92 1.41 4.12
N GLU A 101 -10.04 0.42 4.33
CA GLU A 101 -9.62 0.00 5.67
C GLU A 101 -8.88 1.12 6.41
N LEU A 102 -8.02 1.89 5.72
CA LEU A 102 -7.33 3.04 6.30
C LEU A 102 -8.34 4.09 6.79
N SER A 103 -9.41 4.34 6.02
CA SER A 103 -10.47 5.26 6.41
C SER A 103 -11.20 4.79 7.67
N GLU A 104 -11.54 3.51 7.77
CA GLU A 104 -12.20 2.95 8.94
C GLU A 104 -11.29 3.01 10.19
N VAL A 105 -10.00 2.68 10.04
CA VAL A 105 -9.03 2.83 11.13
C VAL A 105 -8.90 4.30 11.55
N ALA A 106 -8.78 5.23 10.61
CA ALA A 106 -8.67 6.66 10.92
C ALA A 106 -9.90 7.19 11.65
N LYS A 107 -11.11 6.77 11.26
CA LYS A 107 -12.37 7.12 11.97
C LYS A 107 -12.38 6.55 13.38
N ALA A 108 -11.97 5.29 13.55
CA ALA A 108 -11.88 4.66 14.87
C ALA A 108 -10.89 5.40 15.78
N VAL A 109 -9.70 5.76 15.27
CA VAL A 109 -8.68 6.53 16.00
C VAL A 109 -9.19 7.94 16.34
N ARG A 110 -9.91 8.60 15.42
CA ARG A 110 -10.52 9.92 15.68
C ARG A 110 -11.54 9.84 16.82
N ALA A 111 -12.37 8.80 16.84
CA ALA A 111 -13.38 8.59 17.86
C ALA A 111 -12.79 8.15 19.21
N ASP A 112 -11.61 7.52 19.21
CA ASP A 112 -10.88 7.08 20.38
C ASP A 112 -10.16 8.27 21.06
N THR A 113 -10.93 9.15 21.68
CA THR A 113 -10.41 10.25 22.49
C THR A 113 -11.41 10.70 23.55
N LYS A 114 -10.89 11.18 24.68
CA LYS A 114 -11.71 11.84 25.72
C LYS A 114 -11.90 13.33 25.45
N SER A 115 -11.15 13.88 24.50
CA SER A 115 -11.19 15.29 24.12
C SER A 115 -12.14 15.54 22.95
N LYS A 116 -12.49 16.80 22.67
CA LYS A 116 -13.29 17.18 21.49
C LYS A 116 -12.46 18.03 20.53
N PRO A 117 -11.42 17.45 19.90
CA PRO A 117 -10.55 18.21 19.02
C PRO A 117 -11.33 18.64 17.78
N LYS A 118 -11.20 19.92 17.40
CA LYS A 118 -11.81 20.43 16.17
C LYS A 118 -11.25 19.72 14.93
N THR A 119 -9.94 19.49 14.94
CA THR A 119 -9.21 18.83 13.85
C THR A 119 -8.28 17.75 14.39
N THR A 120 -7.99 16.75 13.56
CA THR A 120 -7.10 15.63 13.93
C THR A 120 -6.22 15.28 12.74
N PHE A 121 -4.93 15.09 13.00
CA PHE A 121 -3.96 14.52 12.08
C PHE A 121 -3.49 13.17 12.63
N ILE A 122 -3.43 12.17 11.76
CA ILE A 122 -3.02 10.81 12.11
C ILE A 122 -1.91 10.38 11.15
N GLY A 123 -0.74 10.07 11.69
CA GLY A 123 0.36 9.45 10.95
C GLY A 123 0.33 7.94 11.15
N PHE A 124 0.36 7.19 10.05
CA PHE A 124 0.37 5.72 10.06
C PHE A 124 1.74 5.18 9.70
N ARG A 125 2.21 4.18 10.44
CA ARG A 125 3.39 3.36 10.13
C ARG A 125 2.99 1.90 10.02
N ILE A 126 3.78 1.14 9.29
CA ILE A 126 3.64 -0.32 9.25
C ILE A 126 4.66 -0.95 10.22
N GLU A 127 4.26 -1.99 10.92
CA GLU A 127 5.17 -2.81 11.70
C GLU A 127 6.32 -3.35 10.83
N GLY A 128 7.56 -3.24 11.33
CA GLY A 128 8.75 -3.62 10.56
C GLY A 128 9.11 -2.69 9.41
N GLN A 129 8.46 -1.53 9.27
CA GLN A 129 8.85 -0.50 8.31
C GLN A 129 10.25 0.06 8.65
N ASN A 130 11.15 0.10 7.66
CA ASN A 130 12.51 0.62 7.81
C ASN A 130 12.62 2.14 7.54
N ASP A 131 11.62 2.75 6.90
CA ASP A 131 11.59 4.18 6.62
C ASP A 131 11.14 4.99 7.85
N LYS A 132 11.81 6.12 8.10
CA LYS A 132 11.48 7.05 9.19
C LYS A 132 10.25 7.92 8.89
N ALA A 133 9.80 8.05 7.65
CA ALA A 133 8.56 8.75 7.29
C ALA A 133 7.31 7.94 7.67
N TYR A 134 6.12 8.57 7.64
CA TYR A 134 4.87 7.81 7.71
C TYR A 134 4.64 7.05 6.42
N TRP A 135 4.04 5.87 6.51
CA TRP A 135 3.57 5.11 5.34
C TRP A 135 2.34 5.77 4.72
N ALA A 136 1.43 6.25 5.56
CA ALA A 136 0.26 7.03 5.14
C ALA A 136 -0.11 8.05 6.21
N ASN A 137 -0.95 9.00 5.86
CA ASN A 137 -1.56 9.91 6.82
C ASN A 137 -3.05 10.10 6.54
N ALA A 138 -3.78 10.47 7.58
CA ALA A 138 -5.15 10.95 7.48
C ALA A 138 -5.32 12.25 8.26
N SER A 139 -6.22 13.10 7.79
CA SER A 139 -6.61 14.33 8.46
C SER A 139 -8.12 14.48 8.47
N PHE A 140 -8.60 15.17 9.49
CA PHE A 140 -9.99 15.54 9.67
C PHE A 140 -10.08 17.04 9.91
N ASP A 141 -10.48 17.77 8.88
CA ASP A 141 -10.65 19.24 8.93
C ASP A 141 -11.68 19.75 7.91
N PRO A 142 -12.99 19.77 8.27
CA PRO A 142 -13.66 18.81 9.16
C PRO A 142 -13.81 17.41 8.50
N ASP A 143 -13.73 17.39 7.17
CA ASP A 143 -13.88 16.20 6.33
C ASP A 143 -12.64 15.32 6.38
N TYR A 144 -12.85 14.04 6.12
CA TYR A 144 -11.78 13.05 6.02
C TYR A 144 -10.98 13.24 4.74
N LYS A 145 -9.65 13.27 4.87
CA LYS A 145 -8.70 13.17 3.75
C LYS A 145 -7.56 12.25 4.14
N SER A 146 -7.12 11.40 3.23
CA SER A 146 -5.93 10.58 3.41
C SER A 146 -4.95 10.74 2.26
N SER A 147 -3.68 10.48 2.55
CA SER A 147 -2.60 10.43 1.58
C SER A 147 -1.72 9.23 1.87
N LEU A 148 -1.53 8.39 0.86
CA LEU A 148 -0.56 7.32 0.86
C LEU A 148 0.81 7.91 0.46
N ILE A 149 1.84 7.64 1.26
CA ILE A 149 3.22 8.11 1.03
C ILE A 149 4.10 6.95 0.54
N GLY A 150 3.95 5.77 1.16
CA GLY A 150 4.69 4.56 0.83
C GLY A 150 4.02 3.69 -0.24
N LEU A 151 4.48 2.45 -0.37
CA LEU A 151 3.87 1.47 -1.27
C LEU A 151 2.45 1.13 -0.84
N SER A 152 1.52 1.04 -1.79
CA SER A 152 0.19 0.49 -1.52
C SER A 152 0.31 -0.98 -1.08
N ALA A 153 -0.74 -1.52 -0.44
CA ALA A 153 -0.77 -2.94 -0.08
C ALA A 153 -0.57 -3.83 -1.32
N GLN A 154 -1.19 -3.47 -2.44
CA GLN A 154 -1.07 -4.20 -3.70
C GLN A 154 0.35 -4.10 -4.28
N ASP A 155 0.90 -2.89 -4.40
CA ASP A 155 2.24 -2.69 -4.99
C ASP A 155 3.33 -3.37 -4.15
N TYR A 156 3.18 -3.35 -2.83
CA TYR A 156 4.07 -4.05 -1.93
C TYR A 156 4.08 -5.56 -2.20
N GLU A 157 2.90 -6.19 -2.31
CA GLU A 157 2.81 -7.62 -2.62
C GLU A 157 3.28 -7.92 -4.05
N THR A 158 3.01 -7.06 -5.02
CA THR A 158 3.54 -7.18 -6.39
C THR A 158 5.07 -7.21 -6.39
N LEU A 159 5.73 -6.26 -5.72
CA LEU A 159 7.19 -6.18 -5.67
C LEU A 159 7.81 -7.29 -4.80
N LYS A 160 7.16 -7.63 -3.68
CA LYS A 160 7.58 -8.71 -2.79
C LYS A 160 7.42 -10.10 -3.42
N GLY A 161 6.48 -10.26 -4.35
CA GLY A 161 6.25 -11.49 -5.11
C GLY A 161 6.98 -11.55 -6.45
N LEU A 162 7.66 -10.48 -6.87
CA LEU A 162 8.28 -10.42 -8.19
C LEU A 162 9.34 -11.51 -8.37
N ASP A 163 9.19 -12.31 -9.43
CA ASP A 163 10.13 -13.35 -9.86
C ASP A 163 11.38 -12.71 -10.46
N LEU A 164 12.56 -13.16 -10.03
CA LEU A 164 13.86 -12.62 -10.42
C LEU A 164 14.67 -13.56 -11.31
N LYS A 165 14.01 -14.48 -12.03
CA LYS A 165 14.66 -15.37 -13.02
C LYS A 165 15.47 -14.64 -14.09
N GLU A 166 15.11 -13.41 -14.44
CA GLU A 166 15.87 -12.57 -15.38
C GLU A 166 17.23 -12.08 -14.82
N TYR A 167 17.48 -12.30 -13.53
CA TYR A 167 18.71 -11.96 -12.83
C TYR A 167 19.42 -13.23 -12.32
N PRO A 168 19.97 -14.09 -13.21
CA PRO A 168 20.72 -15.27 -12.81
C PRO A 168 22.01 -14.92 -12.05
N ASP A 169 22.63 -13.78 -12.39
CA ASP A 169 23.89 -13.29 -11.78
C ASP A 169 23.63 -12.29 -10.63
N ARG A 170 22.46 -12.42 -9.98
CA ARG A 170 22.05 -11.61 -8.84
C ARG A 170 23.01 -11.79 -7.67
N LEU A 171 23.45 -10.69 -7.08
CA LEU A 171 24.20 -10.65 -5.83
C LEU A 171 23.29 -10.37 -4.62
N GLY A 172 22.16 -9.69 -4.84
CA GLY A 172 21.18 -9.43 -3.79
C GLY A 172 19.96 -8.69 -4.31
N SER A 173 18.90 -8.68 -3.51
CA SER A 173 17.72 -7.84 -3.76
C SER A 173 17.12 -7.34 -2.46
N TRP A 174 16.55 -6.14 -2.50
CA TRP A 174 16.06 -5.42 -1.33
C TRP A 174 14.81 -4.64 -1.67
N LEU A 175 13.82 -4.65 -0.79
CA LEU A 175 12.61 -3.87 -0.98
C LEU A 175 12.76 -2.53 -0.25
N ARG A 176 12.73 -1.44 -1.01
CA ARG A 176 12.68 -0.09 -0.44
C ARG A 176 11.22 0.32 -0.27
N ASP A 177 10.85 0.54 0.97
CA ASP A 177 9.57 1.15 1.33
C ASP A 177 9.71 2.67 1.46
N GLY A 178 8.60 3.40 1.40
CA GLY A 178 8.57 4.86 1.44
C GLY A 178 8.23 5.52 0.12
N ALA A 179 8.45 6.83 0.03
CA ALA A 179 8.17 7.60 -1.18
C ALA A 179 9.01 7.05 -2.35
N LEU A 180 8.32 6.73 -3.46
CA LEU A 180 8.90 6.03 -4.63
C LEU A 180 9.39 4.60 -4.32
N GLY A 181 8.70 3.87 -3.45
CA GLY A 181 9.06 2.49 -3.13
C GLY A 181 9.23 1.59 -4.38
N HIS A 182 10.26 0.76 -4.34
CA HIS A 182 10.69 -0.08 -5.45
C HIS A 182 11.50 -1.27 -4.96
N LEU A 183 11.65 -2.28 -5.82
CA LEU A 183 12.58 -3.37 -5.60
C LEU A 183 13.94 -3.00 -6.18
N VAL A 184 14.99 -3.12 -5.37
CA VAL A 184 16.38 -2.99 -5.80
C VAL A 184 16.92 -4.39 -6.09
N VAL A 185 17.58 -4.58 -7.24
CA VAL A 185 18.28 -5.83 -7.58
C VAL A 185 19.71 -5.50 -8.01
N LEU A 186 20.69 -5.97 -7.23
CA LEU A 186 22.10 -5.88 -7.59
C LEU A 186 22.53 -7.15 -8.32
N TYR A 187 23.22 -6.98 -9.44
CA TYR A 187 23.75 -8.10 -10.23
C TYR A 187 25.10 -7.72 -10.85
N LYS A 188 25.84 -8.75 -11.28
CA LYS A 188 27.10 -8.58 -12.00
C LYS A 188 27.05 -9.32 -13.33
N ARG A 189 27.17 -8.60 -14.45
CA ARG A 189 27.15 -9.17 -15.80
C ARG A 189 28.29 -8.59 -16.62
N ASP A 190 29.01 -9.45 -17.34
CA ASP A 190 30.17 -9.07 -18.16
C ASP A 190 31.21 -8.22 -17.39
N GLY A 191 31.44 -8.57 -16.12
CA GLY A 191 32.36 -7.85 -15.23
C GLY A 191 31.85 -6.52 -14.67
N LYS A 192 30.67 -6.04 -15.10
CA LYS A 192 30.06 -4.78 -14.65
C LYS A 192 29.05 -5.02 -13.55
N TYR A 193 29.04 -4.15 -12.55
CA TYR A 193 28.05 -4.16 -11.47
C TYR A 193 26.95 -3.15 -11.79
N SER A 194 25.70 -3.59 -11.65
CA SER A 194 24.53 -2.76 -11.90
C SER A 194 23.46 -3.00 -10.85
N MET A 195 22.72 -1.93 -10.50
CA MET A 195 21.50 -2.03 -9.71
C MET A 195 20.31 -1.56 -10.51
N ASP A 196 19.30 -2.42 -10.56
CA ASP A 196 18.01 -2.11 -11.13
C ASP A 196 17.05 -1.70 -10.03
N GLN A 197 16.34 -0.58 -10.21
CA GLN A 197 15.20 -0.15 -9.41
C GLN A 197 13.93 -0.46 -10.17
N ILE A 198 13.16 -1.44 -9.72
CA ILE A 198 11.96 -1.95 -10.38
C ILE A 198 10.73 -1.45 -9.63
N PHE A 199 9.86 -0.74 -10.33
CA PHE A 199 8.62 -0.19 -9.78
C PHE A 199 7.45 -1.14 -10.02
N ALA A 200 6.42 -1.07 -9.17
CA ALA A 200 5.25 -1.96 -9.28
C ALA A 200 4.48 -1.81 -10.60
N SER A 201 4.61 -0.65 -11.26
CA SER A 201 4.09 -0.39 -12.61
C SER A 201 4.82 -1.15 -13.73
N GLY A 202 5.91 -1.85 -13.41
CA GLY A 202 6.78 -2.56 -14.36
C GLY A 202 7.92 -1.71 -14.93
N GLY A 203 7.91 -0.39 -14.70
CA GLY A 203 9.02 0.49 -15.06
C GLY A 203 10.30 0.16 -14.29
N LYS A 204 11.46 0.49 -14.88
CA LYS A 204 12.77 0.21 -14.29
C LYS A 204 13.80 1.29 -14.60
N ASN A 205 14.60 1.64 -13.60
CA ASN A 205 15.84 2.41 -13.77
C ASN A 205 17.04 1.48 -13.56
N THR A 206 18.11 1.65 -14.34
CA THR A 206 19.34 0.86 -14.21
C THR A 206 20.52 1.80 -13.98
N TYR A 207 21.28 1.54 -12.92
CA TYR A 207 22.46 2.31 -12.51
C TYR A 207 23.69 1.40 -12.53
N SER A 208 24.81 1.92 -13.02
CA SER A 208 26.09 1.18 -13.06
C SER A 208 27.03 1.66 -11.97
N TYR A 209 27.83 0.74 -11.42
CA TYR A 209 28.70 1.02 -10.27
C TYR A 209 30.12 0.49 -10.49
N ARG A 210 31.08 1.19 -9.90
CA ARG A 210 32.41 0.66 -9.62
C ARG A 210 32.36 -0.04 -8.28
N ALA A 211 32.83 -1.29 -8.23
CA ALA A 211 32.77 -2.09 -7.01
C ALA A 211 34.14 -2.28 -6.38
N LYS A 212 34.22 -2.20 -5.05
CA LYS A 212 35.40 -2.49 -4.25
C LYS A 212 35.03 -3.44 -3.11
N LYS A 213 35.77 -4.56 -3.01
CA LYS A 213 35.63 -5.46 -1.85
C LYS A 213 36.18 -4.77 -0.60
N LEU A 214 35.46 -4.90 0.51
CA LEU A 214 35.84 -4.43 1.83
C LEU A 214 36.54 -5.55 2.61
N ALA A 215 37.28 -5.17 3.65
CA ALA A 215 38.09 -6.10 4.44
C ALA A 215 37.24 -7.13 5.22
N ASP A 216 36.01 -6.77 5.55
CA ASP A 216 35.03 -7.63 6.22
C ASP A 216 34.24 -8.54 5.25
N GLY A 217 34.58 -8.51 3.96
CA GLY A 217 33.87 -9.25 2.91
C GLY A 217 32.70 -8.50 2.29
N GLY A 218 32.36 -7.31 2.77
CA GLY A 218 31.36 -6.45 2.15
C GLY A 218 31.74 -5.95 0.76
N LEU A 219 30.78 -5.34 0.07
CA LEU A 219 30.96 -4.78 -1.27
C LEU A 219 30.54 -3.30 -1.28
N ARG A 220 31.50 -2.41 -1.47
CA ARG A 220 31.23 -0.99 -1.73
C ARG A 220 30.95 -0.77 -3.22
N LEU A 221 29.97 0.06 -3.51
CA LEU A 221 29.48 0.38 -4.85
C LEU A 221 29.44 1.90 -4.99
N ASP A 222 30.34 2.44 -5.80
CA ASP A 222 30.46 3.87 -6.09
C ASP A 222 29.91 4.17 -7.48
N GLU A 223 29.10 5.22 -7.61
CA GLU A 223 28.70 5.73 -8.93
C GLU A 223 29.92 6.29 -9.67
N PRO A 224 30.06 6.09 -10.99
CA PRO A 224 31.23 6.55 -11.73
C PRO A 224 31.52 8.04 -11.63
N ASP A 225 30.46 8.86 -11.58
CA ASP A 225 30.54 10.32 -11.59
C ASP A 225 30.24 10.95 -10.21
N ASN A 226 30.21 10.13 -9.14
CA ASN A 226 29.75 10.43 -7.78
C ASN A 226 29.84 11.90 -7.33
N MET A 227 28.86 12.71 -7.74
CA MET A 227 28.87 14.16 -7.53
C MET A 227 28.51 14.56 -6.10
N PHE A 228 27.82 13.67 -5.37
CA PHE A 228 27.25 13.95 -4.05
C PHE A 228 27.97 13.19 -2.93
N ASN A 229 29.08 12.52 -3.24
CA ASN A 229 29.83 11.66 -2.31
C ASN A 229 28.94 10.59 -1.63
N GLU A 230 27.89 10.15 -2.33
CA GLU A 230 27.01 9.07 -1.88
C GLU A 230 27.48 7.74 -2.48
N TYR A 231 27.29 6.66 -1.74
CA TYR A 231 27.66 5.32 -2.19
C TYR A 231 26.81 4.27 -1.49
N TYR A 232 26.82 3.06 -2.05
CA TYR A 232 26.18 1.92 -1.43
C TYR A 232 27.20 0.94 -0.85
N VAL A 233 26.80 0.24 0.21
CA VAL A 233 27.54 -0.88 0.76
C VAL A 233 26.59 -2.06 0.92
N VAL A 234 26.95 -3.20 0.34
CA VAL A 234 26.38 -4.49 0.75
C VAL A 234 27.25 -5.02 1.87
N ASP A 235 26.72 -5.05 3.09
CA ASP A 235 27.48 -5.50 4.26
C ASP A 235 27.64 -7.04 4.28
N ALA A 236 28.47 -7.55 5.20
CA ALA A 236 28.72 -8.98 5.32
C ALA A 236 27.47 -9.82 5.68
N LYS A 237 26.38 -9.18 6.14
CA LYS A 237 25.08 -9.82 6.41
C LYS A 237 24.14 -9.75 5.20
N GLY A 238 24.56 -9.12 4.11
CA GLY A 238 23.77 -8.93 2.90
C GLY A 238 22.79 -7.77 2.97
N ASN A 239 22.87 -6.88 3.96
CA ASN A 239 22.06 -5.67 3.97
C ASN A 239 22.61 -4.67 2.96
N LEU A 240 21.71 -3.94 2.29
CA LEU A 240 22.10 -2.80 1.46
C LEU A 240 22.03 -1.52 2.30
N GLN A 241 23.15 -0.82 2.39
CA GLN A 241 23.27 0.44 3.11
C GLN A 241 23.51 1.57 2.13
N GLY A 242 22.76 2.67 2.29
CA GLY A 242 23.04 3.95 1.63
C GLY A 242 23.88 4.83 2.55
N TRP A 243 25.00 5.32 2.05
CA TRP A 243 25.95 6.16 2.78
C TRP A 243 26.09 7.52 2.10
N GLY A 244 26.18 8.56 2.91
CA GLY A 244 26.56 9.91 2.49
C GLY A 244 27.54 10.53 3.49
N GLU A 245 27.75 11.83 3.38
CA GLU A 245 28.66 12.58 4.25
C GLU A 245 28.34 12.42 5.75
N ASN A 246 27.05 12.32 6.09
CA ASN A 246 26.56 12.17 7.47
C ASN A 246 26.48 10.70 7.95
N GLY A 247 27.07 9.76 7.21
CA GLY A 247 27.04 8.32 7.52
C GLY A 247 25.89 7.57 6.86
N VAL A 248 25.47 6.46 7.49
CA VAL A 248 24.39 5.60 6.97
C VAL A 248 23.05 6.34 7.06
N TYR A 249 22.43 6.61 5.91
CA TYR A 249 21.10 7.21 5.85
C TYR A 249 19.99 6.18 5.60
N MET A 250 20.34 4.98 5.11
CA MET A 250 19.39 3.90 4.82
C MET A 250 20.03 2.54 5.08
N THR A 251 19.25 1.58 5.59
CA THR A 251 19.63 0.17 5.66
C THR A 251 18.42 -0.67 5.25
N LEU A 252 18.58 -1.51 4.25
CA LEU A 252 17.56 -2.43 3.77
C LEU A 252 18.03 -3.87 4.03
N PRO A 253 17.22 -4.68 4.73
CA PRO A 253 17.53 -6.09 4.91
C PRO A 253 17.36 -6.85 3.59
N PRO A 254 18.15 -7.91 3.34
CA PRO A 254 18.01 -8.71 2.14
C PRO A 254 16.59 -9.27 2.06
N ARG A 255 16.00 -9.20 0.87
CA ARG A 255 14.72 -9.83 0.60
C ARG A 255 14.89 -11.35 0.80
N PRO A 256 14.04 -12.01 1.60
CA PRO A 256 14.08 -13.46 1.73
C PRO A 256 13.93 -14.10 0.35
N VAL A 257 14.79 -15.08 0.06
CA VAL A 257 14.61 -15.92 -1.12
C VAL A 257 13.39 -16.80 -0.83
N LEU A 258 12.31 -16.59 -1.60
CA LEU A 258 11.12 -17.44 -1.58
C LEU A 258 11.37 -18.71 -2.39
#